data_AF-A0A966QMI4-F1
#
_entry.id   AF-A0A966QMI4-F1
#
_cell.length_a   1.000
_cell.length_b   1.000
_cell.length_c   1.000
_cell.angle_alpha   90.00
_cell.angle_beta   90.00
_cell.angle_gamma   90.00
#
_symmetry.space_group_name_H-M   'P 1'
#
loop_
_entity.id
_entity.type
_entity.pdbx_description
1 polymer ?
#
loop_
_entity_poly.entity_id
_entity_poly.type
_entity_poly.pdbx_seq_one_letter_code
_entity_poly.pdbx_strand_id
1 'polypeptide(L)'
;MSETPSMNPNSGEHLEGGEVVAPAEEVPTESVTAPAKVMRIGSMIKQLLDEVHSMNLDAPSRERLAEIYERSIIELTEALSPDLAEELRTLALPFKDGVIPTDSELRVAKAQLVGWLEGLFHGIQATLFAQQMAARQQLDQIRQLPGTPNGPNGGPAAPGNYL
;
A
#
# COMPACT_ATOMS: atom_id res chain seq x y z
N MET A 1 7.53 -5.07 -69.38
CA MET A 1 6.06 -5.11 -69.61
C MET A 1 5.65 -6.56 -69.75
N SER A 2 5.28 -7.21 -68.64
CA SER A 2 4.57 -8.50 -68.62
C SER A 2 3.84 -8.60 -67.28
N GLU A 3 2.62 -9.14 -67.36
CA GLU A 3 1.46 -9.01 -66.47
C GLU A 3 1.59 -9.42 -64.99
N THR A 4 0.71 -8.83 -64.18
CA THR A 4 0.35 -9.18 -62.81
C THR A 4 -0.30 -10.58 -62.69
N PRO A 5 -0.14 -11.30 -61.56
CA PRO A 5 -0.67 -12.64 -61.36
C PRO A 5 -2.12 -12.65 -60.89
N SER A 6 -2.88 -13.65 -61.35
CA SER A 6 -4.23 -13.99 -60.89
C SER A 6 -4.15 -14.72 -59.54
N MET A 7 -4.79 -14.17 -58.50
CA MET A 7 -4.88 -14.77 -57.17
C MET A 7 -6.20 -15.54 -57.05
N ASN A 8 -6.10 -16.86 -56.83
CA ASN A 8 -7.24 -17.74 -56.53
C ASN A 8 -7.54 -17.70 -55.00
N PRO A 9 -8.81 -17.66 -54.55
CA PRO A 9 -9.13 -17.55 -53.13
C PRO A 9 -9.52 -18.90 -52.54
N ASN A 10 -8.70 -19.48 -51.66
CA ASN A 10 -9.18 -20.21 -50.48
C ASN A 10 -8.00 -20.64 -49.60
N SER A 11 -8.03 -20.30 -48.32
CA SER A 11 -7.55 -21.12 -47.19
C SER A 11 -7.84 -20.33 -45.92
N GLY A 12 -8.93 -20.69 -45.25
CA GLY A 12 -9.23 -20.18 -43.93
C GLY A 12 -8.27 -20.75 -42.90
N GLU A 13 -7.83 -19.90 -41.98
CA GLU A 13 -7.32 -20.33 -40.68
C GLU A 13 -8.02 -19.51 -39.60
N HIS A 14 -8.66 -20.27 -38.72
CA HIS A 14 -9.26 -19.89 -37.45
C HIS A 14 -8.23 -19.09 -36.62
N LEU A 15 -8.51 -17.83 -36.32
CA LEU A 15 -7.82 -17.12 -35.25
C LEU A 15 -8.61 -17.33 -33.97
N GLU A 16 -8.28 -18.42 -33.29
CA GLU A 16 -8.74 -18.71 -31.94
C GLU A 16 -8.18 -17.62 -31.00
N GLY A 17 -9.10 -16.92 -30.34
CA GLY A 17 -8.78 -15.88 -29.37
C GLY A 17 -8.04 -16.47 -28.18
N GLY A 18 -6.71 -16.35 -28.19
CA GLY A 18 -5.90 -16.49 -27.00
C GLY A 18 -6.15 -15.29 -26.09
N GLU A 19 -7.01 -15.48 -25.09
CA GLU A 19 -7.10 -14.60 -23.94
C GLU A 19 -5.72 -14.59 -23.26
N VAL A 20 -4.93 -13.56 -23.56
CA VAL A 20 -3.76 -13.20 -22.78
C VAL A 20 -4.25 -12.72 -21.42
N VAL A 21 -4.42 -13.67 -20.50
CA VAL A 21 -4.50 -13.36 -19.07
C VAL A 21 -3.16 -12.74 -18.71
N ALA A 22 -3.14 -11.41 -18.64
CA ALA A 22 -2.01 -10.68 -18.09
C ALA A 22 -1.69 -11.28 -16.71
N PRO A 23 -0.41 -11.51 -16.36
CA PRO A 23 -0.08 -11.93 -15.01
C PRO A 23 -0.65 -10.89 -14.07
N ALA A 24 -1.42 -11.33 -13.07
CA ALA A 24 -1.85 -10.45 -12.00
C ALA A 24 -0.60 -9.76 -11.48
N GLU A 25 -0.50 -8.45 -11.67
CA GLU A 25 0.54 -7.64 -11.02
C GLU A 25 0.47 -8.01 -9.54
N GLU A 26 1.54 -8.63 -9.03
CA GLU A 26 1.69 -8.89 -7.61
C GLU A 26 1.57 -7.54 -6.94
N VAL A 27 0.39 -7.24 -6.38
CA VAL A 27 0.15 -5.98 -5.69
C VAL A 27 1.17 -5.95 -4.57
N PRO A 28 2.13 -4.99 -4.55
CA PRO A 28 3.09 -4.88 -3.48
C PRO A 28 2.30 -4.80 -2.18
N THR A 29 2.46 -5.80 -1.30
CA THR A 29 1.79 -5.76 -0.01
C THR A 29 2.57 -4.80 0.88
N GLU A 30 2.35 -3.50 0.65
CA GLU A 30 2.74 -2.42 1.55
C GLU A 30 2.18 -2.75 2.93
N SER A 31 3.03 -3.28 3.79
CA SER A 31 2.61 -3.84 5.06
C SER A 31 3.64 -3.57 6.14
N VAL A 32 3.12 -3.39 7.35
CA VAL A 32 3.93 -3.12 8.53
C VAL A 32 3.81 -4.32 9.45
N THR A 33 4.90 -5.07 9.63
CA THR A 33 4.93 -6.31 10.41
C THR A 33 4.86 -6.05 11.91
N ALA A 34 5.41 -4.91 12.36
CA ALA A 34 5.38 -4.50 13.77
C ALA A 34 4.92 -3.03 13.92
N PRO A 35 3.62 -2.73 13.78
CA PRO A 35 3.10 -1.35 13.80
C PRO A 35 3.47 -0.59 15.08
N ALA A 36 3.38 -1.24 16.23
CA ALA A 36 3.75 -0.63 17.52
C ALA A 36 5.24 -0.26 17.62
N LYS A 37 6.15 -1.04 17.00
CA LYS A 37 7.58 -0.74 16.95
C LYS A 37 7.81 0.51 16.10
N VAL A 38 7.22 0.56 14.92
CA VAL A 38 7.30 1.71 14.01
C VAL A 38 6.76 2.99 14.66
N MET A 39 5.59 2.92 15.32
CA MET A 39 5.01 4.08 16.02
C MET A 39 5.90 4.60 17.15
N ARG A 40 6.51 3.69 17.93
CA ARG A 40 7.42 4.07 19.02
C ARG A 40 8.66 4.77 18.49
N ILE A 41 9.27 4.21 17.45
CA ILE A 41 10.46 4.79 16.81
C ILE A 41 10.12 6.14 16.17
N GLY A 42 9.02 6.22 15.41
CA GLY A 42 8.58 7.48 14.78
C GLY A 42 8.32 8.59 15.80
N SER A 43 7.67 8.26 16.92
CA SER A 43 7.42 9.23 18.01
C SER A 43 8.71 9.70 18.67
N MET A 44 9.66 8.79 18.92
CA MET A 44 10.98 9.12 19.45
C MET A 44 11.72 10.07 18.50
N ILE A 45 11.73 9.79 17.19
CA ILE A 45 12.42 10.64 16.20
C ILE A 45 11.77 12.02 16.12
N LYS A 46 10.44 12.10 16.18
CA LYS A 46 9.71 13.37 16.22
C LYS A 46 10.09 14.21 17.45
N GLN A 47 10.14 13.60 18.63
CA GLN A 47 10.58 14.29 19.85
C GLN A 47 12.03 14.78 19.75
N LEU A 48 12.94 13.98 19.17
CA LEU A 48 14.32 14.40 18.96
C LEU A 48 14.43 15.52 17.91
N LEU A 49 13.60 15.50 16.87
CA LEU A 49 13.51 16.58 15.89
C LEU A 49 13.06 17.89 16.53
N ASP A 50 12.05 17.84 17.40
CA ASP A 50 11.56 19.00 18.15
C ASP A 50 12.66 19.57 19.07
N GLU A 51 13.48 18.71 19.67
CA GLU A 51 14.61 19.13 20.50
C GLU A 51 15.73 19.81 19.68
N VAL A 52 16.05 19.29 18.50
CA VAL A 52 16.99 19.98 17.59
C VAL A 52 16.40 21.31 17.12
N HIS A 53 15.07 21.47 17.12
CA HIS A 53 14.43 22.75 16.81
C HIS A 53 14.53 23.75 17.96
N SER A 54 14.43 23.29 19.21
CA SER A 54 14.35 24.13 20.40
C SER A 54 15.71 24.56 20.95
N MET A 55 16.78 23.80 20.69
CA MET A 55 18.11 24.04 21.27
C MET A 55 19.24 23.98 20.23
N ASN A 56 20.34 24.66 20.54
CA ASN A 56 21.60 24.50 19.79
C ASN A 56 22.37 23.33 20.37
N LEU A 57 22.77 22.38 19.52
CA LEU A 57 23.49 21.19 19.96
C LEU A 57 25.00 21.39 19.86
N ASP A 58 25.73 20.80 20.79
CA ASP A 58 27.18 20.66 20.67
C ASP A 58 27.57 19.49 19.74
N ALA A 59 28.85 19.42 19.37
CA ALA A 59 29.33 18.38 18.45
C ALA A 59 29.07 16.95 18.95
N PRO A 60 29.35 16.58 20.22
CA PRO A 60 29.04 15.25 20.73
C PRO A 60 27.54 14.90 20.69
N SER A 61 26.65 15.86 20.98
CA SER A 61 25.21 15.61 20.90
C SER A 61 24.74 15.37 19.47
N ARG A 62 25.28 16.11 18.50
CA ARG A 62 24.98 15.89 17.07
C ARG A 62 25.46 14.55 16.57
N GLU A 63 26.68 14.14 16.95
CA GLU A 63 27.22 12.81 16.64
C GLU A 63 26.30 11.72 17.17
N ARG A 64 25.89 11.81 18.44
CA ARG A 64 24.94 10.87 19.04
C ARG A 64 23.59 10.85 18.32
N LEU A 65 23.07 12.00 17.88
CA LEU A 65 21.80 12.06 17.16
C LEU A 65 21.86 11.48 15.75
N ALA A 66 23.03 11.53 15.11
CA ALA A 66 23.29 10.89 13.83
C ALA A 66 23.25 9.36 13.98
N GLU A 67 23.96 8.82 14.97
CA GLU A 67 23.94 7.37 15.28
C GLU A 67 22.51 6.88 15.59
N ILE A 68 21.75 7.63 16.40
CA ILE A 68 20.36 7.30 16.72
C ILE A 68 19.50 7.28 15.45
N TYR A 69 19.71 8.24 14.53
CA TYR A 69 18.98 8.28 13.26
C TYR A 69 19.28 7.05 12.41
N GLU A 70 20.55 6.74 12.18
CA GLU A 70 20.97 5.59 11.37
C GLU A 70 20.46 4.27 11.94
N ARG A 71 20.58 4.09 13.26
CA ARG A 71 20.04 2.91 13.93
C ARG A 71 18.52 2.83 13.83
N SER A 72 17.82 3.96 13.89
CA SER A 72 16.37 3.99 13.73
C SER A 72 15.95 3.55 12.33
N ILE A 73 16.69 3.93 11.28
CA ILE A 73 16.43 3.44 9.91
C ILE A 73 16.54 1.93 9.85
N ILE A 74 17.60 1.33 10.42
CA ILE A 74 17.78 -0.13 10.45
C ILE A 74 16.58 -0.79 11.14
N GLU A 75 16.25 -0.35 12.35
CA GLU A 75 15.15 -0.91 13.15
C GLU A 75 13.77 -0.76 12.48
N LEU A 76 13.56 0.32 11.72
CA LEU A 76 12.36 0.53 10.91
C LEU A 76 12.32 -0.44 9.73
N THR A 77 13.42 -0.60 8.98
CA THR A 77 13.44 -1.52 7.83
C THR A 77 13.15 -2.98 8.21
N GLU A 78 13.49 -3.40 9.43
CA GLU A 78 13.15 -4.73 9.96
C GLU A 78 11.65 -4.91 10.25
N ALA A 79 10.92 -3.80 10.42
CA ALA A 79 9.50 -3.78 10.77
C ALA A 79 8.57 -3.50 9.58
N LEU A 80 9.14 -3.40 8.38
CA LEU A 80 8.45 -3.06 7.13
C LEU A 80 8.52 -4.23 6.14
N SER A 81 7.60 -4.27 5.18
CA SER A 81 7.71 -5.17 4.03
C SER A 81 8.98 -4.85 3.21
N PRO A 82 9.49 -5.81 2.41
CA PRO A 82 10.69 -5.59 1.60
C PRO A 82 10.63 -4.33 0.72
N ASP A 83 9.48 -4.08 0.09
CA ASP A 83 9.29 -2.92 -0.80
C ASP A 83 9.39 -1.60 -0.04
N LEU A 84 8.69 -1.48 1.10
CA LEU A 84 8.74 -0.29 1.95
C LEU A 84 10.11 -0.11 2.61
N ALA A 85 10.80 -1.20 2.94
CA ALA A 85 12.15 -1.15 3.47
C ALA A 85 13.13 -0.62 2.42
N GLU A 86 13.01 -1.05 1.15
CA GLU A 86 13.87 -0.57 0.06
C GLU A 86 13.57 0.89 -0.30
N GLU A 87 12.30 1.28 -0.32
CA GLU A 87 11.91 2.68 -0.49
C GLU A 87 12.53 3.55 0.61
N LEU A 88 12.41 3.14 1.88
CA LEU A 88 12.99 3.85 3.00
C LEU A 88 14.52 3.97 2.87
N ARG A 89 15.22 2.90 2.47
CA ARG A 89 16.68 2.95 2.24
C ARG A 89 17.07 3.91 1.12
N THR A 90 16.27 3.97 0.06
CA THR A 90 16.51 4.86 -1.09
C THR A 90 16.34 6.32 -0.69
N LEU A 91 15.37 6.62 0.17
CA LEU A 91 15.08 7.98 0.63
C LEU A 91 16.01 8.45 1.77
N ALA A 92 16.40 7.53 2.66
CA ALA A 92 17.23 7.82 3.83
C ALA A 92 18.72 7.74 3.50
N LEU A 93 19.24 8.82 2.93
CA LEU A 93 20.67 8.95 2.63
C LEU A 93 21.51 8.97 3.92
N PRO A 94 22.59 8.16 4.01
CA PRO A 94 23.48 8.16 5.18
C PRO A 94 24.26 9.47 5.30
N PHE A 95 24.66 9.81 6.53
CA PHE A 95 25.58 10.92 6.76
C PHE A 95 26.99 10.57 6.25
N LYS A 96 27.83 11.60 6.07
CA LYS A 96 29.21 11.40 5.61
C LYS A 96 30.08 10.81 6.73
N ASP A 97 30.77 9.72 6.43
CA ASP A 97 31.69 9.08 7.36
C ASP A 97 32.75 10.06 7.90
N GLY A 98 32.96 10.03 9.23
CA GLY A 98 33.96 10.86 9.91
C GLY A 98 33.63 12.35 9.96
N VAL A 99 32.43 12.77 9.52
CA VAL A 99 31.98 14.15 9.57
C VAL A 99 30.74 14.24 10.45
N ILE A 100 30.83 15.02 11.53
CA ILE A 100 29.67 15.29 12.39
C ILE A 100 28.68 16.17 11.61
N PRO A 101 27.44 15.73 11.39
CA PRO A 101 26.45 16.52 10.68
C PRO A 101 26.11 17.79 11.44
N THR A 102 25.66 18.80 10.71
CA THR A 102 25.14 20.06 11.24
C THR A 102 23.73 19.89 11.82
N ASP A 103 23.30 20.82 12.68
CA ASP A 103 21.92 20.84 13.20
C ASP A 103 20.88 20.88 12.07
N SER A 104 21.20 21.57 10.98
CA SER A 104 20.33 21.67 9.81
C SER A 104 20.23 20.35 9.05
N GLU A 105 21.34 19.63 8.87
CA GLU A 105 21.34 18.30 8.25
C GLU A 105 20.53 17.30 9.09
N LEU A 106 20.71 17.31 10.41
CA LEU A 106 19.94 16.48 11.33
C LEU A 106 18.44 16.79 11.28
N ARG A 107 18.07 18.08 11.23
CA ARG A 107 16.66 18.50 11.12
C ARG A 107 16.02 18.02 9.82
N VAL A 108 16.69 18.21 8.69
CA VAL A 108 16.17 17.79 7.38
C VAL A 108 15.99 16.27 7.33
N ALA A 109 17.01 15.50 7.72
CA ALA A 109 16.97 14.05 7.71
C ALA A 109 15.85 13.47 8.61
N LYS A 110 15.73 14.00 9.85
CA LYS A 110 14.67 13.57 10.77
C LYS A 110 13.28 13.99 10.30
N ALA A 111 13.12 15.21 9.77
CA ALA A 111 11.85 15.69 9.24
C ALA A 111 11.37 14.88 8.04
N GLN A 112 12.28 14.51 7.13
CA GLN A 112 11.99 13.62 6.01
C GLN A 112 11.45 12.28 6.52
N LEU A 113 12.11 11.68 7.50
CA LEU A 113 11.70 10.39 8.05
C LEU A 113 10.34 10.47 8.76
N VAL A 114 10.10 11.51 9.57
CA VAL A 114 8.81 11.72 10.24
C VAL A 114 7.70 11.90 9.21
N GLY A 115 7.91 12.74 8.19
CA GLY A 115 6.93 12.97 7.14
C GLY A 115 6.61 11.72 6.32
N TRP A 116 7.62 10.93 5.98
CA TRP A 116 7.43 9.66 5.27
C TRP A 116 6.64 8.65 6.13
N LEU A 117 6.99 8.49 7.41
CA LEU A 117 6.25 7.63 8.33
C LEU A 117 4.80 8.07 8.51
N GLU A 118 4.55 9.38 8.66
CA GLU A 118 3.19 9.93 8.72
C GLU A 118 2.43 9.60 7.42
N GLY A 119 3.03 9.80 6.24
CA GLY A 119 2.44 9.44 4.95
C GLY A 119 2.08 7.96 4.84
N LEU A 120 2.99 7.06 5.23
CA LEU A 120 2.77 5.61 5.25
C LEU A 120 1.53 5.23 6.09
N PHE A 121 1.44 5.75 7.32
CA PHE A 121 0.30 5.44 8.19
C PHE A 121 -1.02 5.99 7.63
N HIS A 122 -1.02 7.18 7.03
CA HIS A 122 -2.21 7.72 6.38
C HIS A 122 -2.62 6.88 5.17
N GLY A 123 -1.68 6.40 4.35
CA GLY A 123 -1.94 5.52 3.22
C GLY A 123 -2.58 4.18 3.63
N ILE A 124 -2.05 3.54 4.67
CA ILE A 124 -2.60 2.30 5.25
C ILE A 124 -4.01 2.54 5.82
N GLN A 125 -4.25 3.66 6.50
CA GLN A 125 -5.58 4.01 7.02
C GLN A 125 -6.58 4.27 5.89
N ALA A 126 -6.16 4.97 4.83
CA ALA A 126 -7.01 5.26 3.68
C ALA A 126 -7.43 3.98 2.93
N THR A 127 -6.49 3.06 2.71
CA THR A 127 -6.78 1.76 2.08
C THR A 127 -7.70 0.89 2.95
N LEU A 128 -7.45 0.80 4.26
CA LEU A 128 -8.34 0.07 5.18
C LEU A 128 -9.75 0.67 5.22
N PHE A 129 -9.87 2.00 5.22
CA PHE A 129 -11.17 2.67 5.16
C PHE A 129 -11.91 2.37 3.85
N ALA A 130 -11.22 2.43 2.71
CA ALA A 130 -11.78 2.09 1.41
C ALA A 130 -12.26 0.64 1.35
N GLN A 131 -11.47 -0.31 1.87
CA GLN A 131 -11.84 -1.73 1.98
C GLN A 131 -13.10 -1.92 2.84
N GLN A 132 -13.19 -1.25 4.00
CA GLN A 132 -14.36 -1.33 4.86
C GLN A 132 -15.63 -0.77 4.18
N MET A 133 -15.51 0.33 3.43
CA MET A 133 -16.63 0.90 2.68
C MET A 133 -17.09 -0.01 1.56
N ALA A 134 -16.17 -0.59 0.78
CA ALA A 134 -16.50 -1.55 -0.27
C ALA A 134 -17.17 -2.81 0.29
N ALA A 135 -16.66 -3.34 1.41
CA ALA A 135 -17.27 -4.48 2.09
C ALA A 135 -18.70 -4.19 2.58
N ARG A 136 -18.95 -2.99 3.12
CA ARG A 136 -20.31 -2.56 3.51
C ARG A 136 -21.27 -2.50 2.33
N GLN A 137 -20.84 -1.93 1.19
CA GLN A 137 -21.66 -1.86 -0.01
C GLN A 137 -22.00 -3.25 -0.58
N GLN A 138 -21.04 -4.18 -0.54
CA GLN A 138 -21.29 -5.58 -0.94
C GLN A 138 -22.33 -6.24 -0.04
N LEU A 139 -22.25 -6.04 1.28
CA LEU A 139 -23.25 -6.57 2.23
C LEU A 139 -24.64 -5.95 2.02
N ASP A 140 -24.71 -4.65 1.77
CA ASP A 140 -25.98 -3.97 1.47
C ASP A 140 -26.57 -4.45 0.14
N GLN A 141 -25.74 -4.76 -0.85
CA GLN A 141 -26.18 -5.35 -2.12
C GLN A 141 -26.70 -6.78 -1.94
N ILE A 142 -26.03 -7.61 -1.13
CA ILE A 142 -26.50 -8.97 -0.80
C ILE A 142 -27.82 -8.91 -0.01
N ARG A 143 -27.98 -7.95 0.92
CA ARG A 143 -29.23 -7.75 1.65
C ARG A 143 -30.36 -7.23 0.76
N GLN A 144 -30.04 -6.51 -0.31
CA GLN A 144 -30.98 -6.05 -1.32
C GLN A 144 -31.29 -7.09 -2.40
N LEU A 145 -30.50 -8.17 -2.52
CA LEU A 145 -30.90 -9.31 -3.32
C LEU A 145 -32.18 -9.90 -2.70
N PRO A 146 -33.31 -9.91 -3.42
CA PRO A 146 -34.52 -10.55 -2.95
C PRO A 146 -34.18 -12.00 -2.63
N GLY A 147 -34.49 -12.45 -1.41
CA GLY A 147 -34.53 -13.88 -1.13
C GLY A 147 -35.29 -14.57 -2.25
N THR A 148 -34.71 -15.62 -2.82
CA THR A 148 -35.30 -16.46 -3.86
C THR A 148 -36.82 -16.55 -3.69
N PRO A 149 -37.64 -16.06 -4.64
CA PRO A 149 -39.05 -16.38 -4.63
C PRO A 149 -39.15 -17.90 -4.73
N ASN A 150 -39.78 -18.49 -3.72
CA ASN A 150 -40.28 -19.85 -3.79
C ASN A 150 -41.03 -19.99 -5.13
N GLY A 151 -40.56 -20.88 -5.99
CA GLY A 151 -40.76 -20.81 -7.44
C GLY A 151 -42.22 -20.87 -7.93
N PRO A 152 -42.49 -20.40 -9.16
CA PRO A 152 -43.81 -20.45 -9.77
C PRO A 152 -44.01 -21.79 -10.51
N ASN A 153 -44.63 -22.79 -9.86
CA ASN A 153 -45.62 -23.68 -10.50
C ASN A 153 -46.16 -24.76 -9.54
N GLY A 154 -47.50 -24.86 -9.44
CA GLY A 154 -48.16 -26.16 -9.25
C GLY A 154 -49.28 -26.24 -8.19
N GLY A 155 -50.48 -25.76 -8.50
CA GLY A 155 -51.73 -26.39 -8.03
C GLY A 155 -52.82 -25.47 -7.45
N PRO A 156 -54.05 -25.45 -8.01
CA PRO A 156 -55.19 -24.72 -7.46
C PRO A 156 -56.01 -25.58 -6.47
N ALA A 157 -56.33 -25.05 -5.29
CA ALA A 157 -57.44 -25.57 -4.48
C ALA A 157 -58.10 -24.44 -3.66
N ALA A 158 -59.42 -24.36 -3.81
CA ALA A 158 -60.33 -23.30 -3.40
C ALA A 158 -60.62 -23.27 -1.87
N PRO A 159 -61.41 -22.29 -1.37
CA PRO A 159 -61.64 -22.09 0.06
C PRO A 159 -62.76 -22.99 0.58
N GLY A 160 -62.56 -23.60 1.75
CA GLY A 160 -63.59 -24.39 2.41
C GLY A 160 -63.21 -24.76 3.84
N ASN A 161 -63.63 -23.93 4.80
CA ASN A 161 -63.66 -24.31 6.21
C ASN A 161 -65.12 -24.52 6.63
N TYR A 162 -65.53 -25.78 6.65
CA TYR A 162 -66.67 -26.25 7.44
C TYR A 162 -66.17 -26.64 8.82
N LEU A 163 -67.05 -26.38 9.81
CA LEU A 163 -67.00 -26.66 11.25
C LEU A 163 -66.50 -25.50 12.11
#